data_AF-A0A838JRP9-F1
#
_entry.id   AF-A0A838JRP9-F1
#
_cell.length_a   1.000
_cell.length_b   1.000
_cell.length_c   1.000
_cell.angle_alpha   90.00
_cell.angle_beta   90.00
_cell.angle_gamma   90.00
#
_symmetry.space_group_name_H-M   'P 1'
#
loop_
_entity.id
_entity.type
_entity.pdbx_description
1 polymer ?
#
loop_
_entity_poly.entity_id
_entity_poly.type
_entity_poly.pdbx_seq_one_letter_code
_entity_poly.pdbx_strand_id
1 'polypeptide(L)'
;MPQVGQGIMKGMGVTLRHLFGQKITRQYPEYKRDLPERSRGMLTVDMDRCIACLQCMRICPDHCISIEQTKRDADGSGKPKPYPIGFVIDDSRCMYCSLCVEVCPVNCIYHTEEFEAQAYNRLELARQFGERPVDPTVDPKPTVKKKKKPTGKKAPKTVEQPRTGDEAA
;
A
#
# COMPACT_ATOMS: atom_id res chain seq x y z
N MET A 1 -15.60 0.20 -61.83
CA MET A 1 -15.18 0.61 -60.48
C MET A 1 -16.30 1.41 -59.78
N PRO A 2 -17.28 0.78 -59.09
CA PRO A 2 -18.35 1.52 -58.42
C PRO A 2 -18.42 1.31 -56.89
N GLN A 3 -17.30 1.00 -56.20
CA GLN A 3 -17.30 0.81 -54.74
C GLN A 3 -16.60 1.92 -53.93
N VAL A 4 -16.00 2.94 -54.57
CA VAL A 4 -15.33 4.05 -53.87
C VAL A 4 -16.39 5.07 -53.42
N GLY A 5 -16.87 4.97 -52.18
CA GLY A 5 -17.73 6.00 -51.56
C GLY A 5 -18.96 5.48 -50.80
N GLN A 6 -19.45 4.27 -51.11
CA GLN A 6 -20.59 3.69 -50.37
C GLN A 6 -20.29 3.48 -48.88
N GLY A 7 -19.05 3.11 -48.54
CA GLY A 7 -18.60 2.99 -47.16
C GLY A 7 -18.60 4.32 -46.41
N ILE A 8 -18.15 5.40 -47.06
CA ILE A 8 -18.12 6.74 -46.47
C ILE A 8 -19.54 7.25 -46.22
N MET A 9 -20.43 7.10 -47.20
CA MET A 9 -21.84 7.53 -47.06
C MET A 9 -22.58 6.75 -45.97
N LYS A 10 -22.36 5.44 -45.87
CA LYS A 10 -22.91 4.62 -44.77
C LYS A 10 -22.36 5.07 -43.42
N GLY A 11 -21.07 5.37 -43.32
CA GLY A 11 -20.42 5.90 -42.11
C GLY A 11 -21.00 7.25 -41.69
N MET A 12 -21.11 8.20 -42.62
CA MET A 12 -21.73 9.51 -42.37
C MET A 12 -23.20 9.38 -41.94
N GLY A 13 -23.94 8.42 -42.50
CA GLY A 13 -25.31 8.11 -42.08
C GLY A 13 -25.40 7.65 -40.62
N VAL A 14 -24.45 6.82 -40.16
CA VAL A 14 -24.35 6.41 -38.74
C VAL A 14 -24.01 7.60 -37.85
N THR A 15 -23.09 8.47 -38.27
CA THR A 15 -22.73 9.69 -37.53
C THR A 15 -23.94 10.63 -37.41
N LEU A 16 -24.68 10.85 -38.49
CA LEU A 16 -25.87 11.71 -38.50
C LEU A 16 -26.95 11.15 -37.55
N ARG A 17 -27.13 9.83 -37.51
CA ARG A 17 -28.04 9.18 -36.56
C ARG A 17 -27.65 9.41 -35.10
N HIS A 18 -26.36 9.35 -34.77
CA HIS A 18 -25.88 9.62 -33.40
C HIS A 18 -25.86 11.11 -33.06
N LEU A 19 -25.75 12.00 -34.06
CA LEU A 19 -25.81 13.45 -33.86
C LEU A 19 -27.16 13.86 -33.27
N PHE A 20 -28.26 13.38 -33.86
CA PHE A 20 -29.63 13.69 -33.43
C PHE A 20 -30.19 12.72 -32.38
N GLY A 21 -29.44 11.68 -32.00
CA GLY A 21 -29.82 10.77 -30.92
C GLY A 21 -29.65 11.39 -29.52
N GLN A 22 -30.37 10.83 -28.54
CA GLN A 22 -30.22 11.21 -27.13
C GLN A 22 -28.80 10.94 -26.63
N LYS A 23 -28.26 11.86 -25.82
CA LYS A 23 -26.92 11.73 -25.22
C LYS A 23 -27.03 10.99 -23.89
N ILE A 24 -26.19 9.98 -23.69
CA ILE A 24 -26.10 9.19 -22.45
C ILE A 24 -25.26 9.88 -21.35
N THR A 25 -24.78 11.09 -21.61
CA THR A 25 -23.94 11.88 -20.70
C THR A 25 -24.74 12.32 -19.48
N ARG A 26 -24.09 12.30 -18.31
CA ARG A 26 -24.63 12.85 -17.06
C ARG A 26 -23.78 14.03 -16.63
N GLN A 27 -24.39 15.08 -16.10
CA GLN A 27 -23.68 16.28 -15.67
C GLN A 27 -23.09 16.06 -14.28
N TYR A 28 -21.77 16.13 -14.17
CA TYR A 28 -21.04 16.11 -12.91
C TYR A 28 -20.64 17.56 -12.59
N PRO A 29 -20.77 18.06 -11.36
CA PRO A 29 -20.94 17.34 -10.09
C PRO A 29 -22.39 17.10 -9.62
N GLU A 30 -23.40 17.62 -10.32
CA GLU A 30 -24.80 17.59 -9.88
C GLU A 30 -25.38 16.17 -9.83
N TYR A 31 -24.99 15.32 -10.79
CA TYR A 31 -25.33 13.92 -10.81
C TYR A 31 -24.11 13.07 -10.44
N LYS A 32 -24.15 12.43 -9.28
CA LYS A 32 -23.22 11.36 -8.88
C LYS A 32 -23.88 10.01 -9.08
N ARG A 33 -23.08 9.03 -9.52
CA ARG A 33 -23.57 7.66 -9.73
C ARG A 33 -23.52 6.91 -8.41
N ASP A 34 -24.58 6.21 -8.08
CA ASP A 34 -24.59 5.31 -6.93
C ASP A 34 -23.56 4.19 -7.17
N LEU A 35 -22.57 4.12 -6.27
CA LEU A 35 -21.56 3.08 -6.29
C LEU A 35 -22.12 1.82 -5.61
N PRO A 36 -21.70 0.62 -6.06
CA PRO A 36 -22.04 -0.59 -5.34
C PRO A 36 -21.38 -0.58 -3.95
N GLU A 37 -22.01 -1.24 -2.98
CA GLU A 37 -21.52 -1.34 -1.58
C GLU A 37 -20.10 -1.92 -1.47
N ARG A 38 -19.69 -2.78 -2.42
CA ARG A 38 -18.33 -3.36 -2.47
C ARG A 38 -17.35 -2.53 -3.30
N SER A 39 -17.67 -1.28 -3.58
CA SER A 39 -16.75 -0.36 -4.25
C SER A 39 -15.52 -0.11 -3.36
N ARG A 40 -14.36 0.05 -4.00
CA ARG A 40 -13.09 0.30 -3.31
C ARG A 40 -12.75 1.78 -3.42
N GLY A 41 -13.34 2.59 -2.55
CA GLY A 41 -12.96 4.00 -2.41
C GLY A 41 -11.75 4.17 -1.51
N MET A 42 -11.67 5.33 -0.89
CA MET A 42 -10.60 5.72 0.03
C MET A 42 -10.50 4.77 1.24
N LEU A 43 -9.29 4.54 1.74
CA LEU A 43 -9.09 3.74 2.94
C LEU A 43 -9.25 4.57 4.20
N THR A 44 -9.98 4.08 5.19
CA THR A 44 -10.08 4.72 6.52
C THR A 44 -9.77 3.69 7.60
N VAL A 45 -9.25 4.19 8.72
CA VAL A 45 -8.82 3.36 9.85
C VAL A 45 -9.53 3.81 11.11
N ASP A 46 -10.14 2.86 11.81
CA ASP A 46 -10.58 3.00 13.18
C ASP A 46 -9.40 2.69 14.12
N MET A 47 -8.83 3.74 14.70
CA MET A 47 -7.65 3.64 15.57
C MET A 47 -7.95 2.95 16.90
N ASP A 48 -9.18 3.03 17.40
CA ASP A 48 -9.57 2.41 18.67
C ASP A 48 -9.69 0.88 18.55
N ARG A 49 -10.08 0.40 17.37
CA ARG A 49 -10.12 -1.04 17.05
C ARG A 49 -8.75 -1.62 16.66
N CYS A 50 -7.80 -0.79 16.25
CA CYS A 50 -6.52 -1.26 15.75
C CYS A 50 -5.62 -1.82 16.88
N ILE A 51 -5.20 -3.08 16.74
CA ILE A 51 -4.33 -3.77 17.73
C ILE A 51 -2.84 -3.71 17.38
N ALA A 52 -2.44 -2.83 16.45
CA ALA A 52 -1.05 -2.66 15.99
C ALA A 52 -0.32 -3.97 15.59
N CYS A 53 -1.04 -4.92 14.97
CA CYS A 53 -0.47 -6.22 14.55
C CYS A 53 0.52 -6.13 13.37
N LEU A 54 0.58 -4.99 12.69
CA LEU A 54 1.42 -4.70 11.51
C LEU A 54 1.17 -5.59 10.27
N GLN A 55 0.08 -6.33 10.21
CA GLN A 55 -0.19 -7.21 9.07
C GLN A 55 -0.51 -6.44 7.79
N CYS A 56 -1.34 -5.39 7.89
CA CYS A 56 -1.69 -4.51 6.77
C CYS A 56 -0.45 -3.81 6.15
N MET A 57 0.49 -3.36 7.00
CA MET A 57 1.77 -2.78 6.57
C MET A 57 2.65 -3.79 5.81
N ARG A 58 2.66 -5.06 6.24
CA ARG A 58 3.50 -6.11 5.65
C ARG A 58 2.95 -6.68 4.35
N ILE A 59 1.63 -6.80 4.23
CA ILE A 59 0.98 -7.36 3.03
C ILE A 59 0.89 -6.35 1.89
N CYS A 60 0.97 -5.05 2.21
CA CYS A 60 0.86 -3.99 1.21
C CYS A 60 1.96 -4.13 0.15
N PRO A 61 1.61 -4.33 -1.14
CA PRO A 61 2.60 -4.52 -2.21
C PRO A 61 3.41 -3.24 -2.47
N ASP A 62 2.80 -2.08 -2.28
CA ASP A 62 3.44 -0.76 -2.51
C ASP A 62 4.09 -0.17 -1.26
N HIS A 63 3.96 -0.85 -0.10
CA HIS A 63 4.42 -0.36 1.19
C HIS A 63 3.95 1.07 1.53
N CYS A 64 2.72 1.42 1.16
CA CYS A 64 2.15 2.77 1.38
C CYS A 64 1.58 3.01 2.79
N ILE A 65 1.63 1.99 3.65
CA ILE A 65 1.11 2.07 5.02
C ILE A 65 2.26 2.09 6.01
N SER A 66 2.31 3.10 6.87
CA SER A 66 3.30 3.21 7.95
C SER A 66 2.60 3.24 9.31
N ILE A 67 3.01 2.38 10.23
CA ILE A 67 2.39 2.25 11.56
C ILE A 67 3.45 2.40 12.64
N GLU A 68 3.24 3.36 13.52
CA GLU A 68 3.96 3.50 14.76
C GLU A 68 3.14 2.91 15.92
N GLN A 69 3.81 2.16 16.79
CA GLN A 69 3.19 1.53 17.94
C GLN A 69 3.98 1.83 19.21
N THR A 70 3.27 2.03 20.32
CA THR A 70 3.84 2.04 21.68
C THR A 70 3.37 0.83 22.45
N LYS A 71 3.98 0.59 23.60
CA LYS A 71 3.47 -0.36 24.58
C LYS A 71 2.65 0.43 25.58
N ARG A 72 1.37 0.07 25.74
CA ARG A 72 0.51 0.58 26.81
C ARG A 72 0.36 -0.51 27.86
N ASP A 73 0.53 -0.13 29.12
CA ASP A 73 0.23 -1.01 30.24
C ASP A 73 -1.28 -1.24 30.28
N ALA A 74 -1.69 -2.50 30.26
CA ALA A 74 -3.09 -2.84 30.41
C ALA A 74 -3.46 -2.59 31.87
N ASP A 75 -4.43 -1.72 32.11
CA ASP A 75 -4.92 -1.26 33.43
C ASP A 75 -4.93 -2.38 34.49
N GLY A 76 -3.80 -2.56 35.17
CA GLY A 76 -3.67 -3.31 36.42
C GLY A 76 -3.27 -4.80 36.41
N SER A 77 -3.25 -5.56 35.30
CA SER A 77 -3.00 -7.03 35.42
C SER A 77 -2.42 -7.76 34.20
N GLY A 78 -1.88 -7.08 33.19
CA GLY A 78 -1.50 -7.71 31.93
C GLY A 78 -0.08 -7.40 31.44
N LYS A 79 0.48 -8.31 30.63
CA LYS A 79 1.65 -8.00 29.78
C LYS A 79 1.31 -6.77 28.93
N PRO A 80 2.26 -5.83 28.74
CA PRO A 80 2.03 -4.64 27.92
C PRO A 80 1.61 -5.05 26.51
N LYS A 81 0.48 -4.50 26.04
CA LYS A 81 -0.05 -4.76 24.70
C LYS A 81 0.43 -3.66 23.74
N PRO A 82 0.71 -4.00 22.48
CA PRO A 82 1.01 -3.00 21.47
C PRO A 82 -0.25 -2.17 21.20
N TYR A 83 -0.07 -0.85 21.11
CA TYR A 83 -1.12 0.12 20.82
C TYR A 83 -0.66 1.06 19.69
N PRO A 84 -1.50 1.33 18.68
CA PRO A 84 -1.13 2.20 17.57
C PRO A 84 -1.17 3.67 18.02
N ILE A 85 -0.08 4.39 17.77
CA ILE A 85 0.06 5.82 18.13
C ILE A 85 0.09 6.72 16.91
N GLY A 86 0.44 6.16 15.75
CA GLY A 86 0.45 6.84 14.47
C GLY A 86 0.21 5.82 13.37
N PHE A 87 -0.63 6.16 12.42
CA PHE A 87 -0.94 5.34 11.26
C PHE A 87 -1.04 6.27 10.06
N VAL A 88 -0.28 6.00 9.01
CA VAL A 88 -0.30 6.78 7.76
C VAL A 88 -0.67 5.89 6.60
N ILE A 89 -1.52 6.42 5.72
CA ILE A 89 -1.83 5.85 4.42
C ILE A 89 -1.43 6.87 3.36
N ASP A 90 -0.46 6.53 2.53
CA ASP A 90 -0.10 7.32 1.35
C ASP A 90 -1.00 6.94 0.16
N ASP A 91 -2.05 7.72 -0.06
CA ASP A 91 -2.99 7.53 -1.18
C ASP A 91 -2.32 7.80 -2.54
N SER A 92 -1.18 8.51 -2.58
CA SER A 92 -0.42 8.71 -3.83
C SER A 92 0.27 7.44 -4.33
N ARG A 93 0.45 6.44 -3.45
CA ARG A 93 1.09 5.16 -3.76
C ARG A 93 0.14 3.98 -3.71
N CYS A 94 -0.98 4.10 -2.99
CA CYS A 94 -1.94 3.02 -2.83
C CYS A 94 -2.59 2.62 -4.16
N MET A 95 -2.51 1.35 -4.55
CA MET A 95 -3.25 0.81 -5.70
C MET A 95 -4.68 0.33 -5.37
N TYR A 96 -5.20 0.60 -4.18
CA TYR A 96 -6.56 0.23 -3.73
C TYR A 96 -6.92 -1.26 -3.93
N CYS A 97 -5.98 -2.16 -3.65
CA CYS A 97 -6.12 -3.60 -3.87
C CYS A 97 -6.95 -4.34 -2.79
N SER A 98 -7.27 -3.71 -1.66
CA SER A 98 -8.01 -4.30 -0.52
C SER A 98 -7.29 -5.41 0.26
N LEU A 99 -6.03 -5.72 -0.03
CA LEU A 99 -5.26 -6.74 0.72
C LEU A 99 -5.09 -6.39 2.20
N CYS A 100 -4.96 -5.10 2.52
CA CYS A 100 -4.84 -4.61 3.90
C CYS A 100 -6.15 -4.78 4.69
N VAL A 101 -7.30 -4.73 4.02
CA VAL A 101 -8.63 -4.94 4.62
C VAL A 101 -8.84 -6.41 4.91
N GLU A 102 -8.54 -7.29 3.94
CA GLU A 102 -8.73 -8.73 4.07
C GLU A 102 -7.82 -9.37 5.12
N VAL A 103 -6.58 -8.87 5.25
CA VAL A 103 -5.64 -9.41 6.25
C VAL A 103 -5.94 -8.94 7.67
N CYS A 104 -6.75 -7.90 7.85
CA CYS A 104 -6.91 -7.27 9.16
C CYS A 104 -7.74 -8.17 10.10
N PRO A 105 -7.18 -8.70 11.19
CA PRO A 105 -7.89 -9.66 12.05
C PRO A 105 -9.05 -9.05 12.84
N VAL A 106 -9.07 -7.72 12.95
CA VAL A 106 -10.05 -6.93 13.72
C VAL A 106 -10.88 -6.01 12.83
N ASN A 107 -10.69 -6.08 11.50
CA ASN A 107 -11.37 -5.22 10.52
C ASN A 107 -11.32 -3.71 10.88
N CYS A 108 -10.17 -3.23 11.36
CA CYS A 108 -10.00 -1.82 11.73
C CYS A 108 -9.76 -0.91 10.52
N ILE A 109 -9.28 -1.45 9.41
CA ILE A 109 -9.07 -0.73 8.14
C ILE A 109 -10.10 -1.21 7.14
N TYR A 110 -10.75 -0.28 6.44
CA TYR A 110 -11.81 -0.57 5.48
C TYR A 110 -11.86 0.48 4.37
N HIS A 111 -12.48 0.12 3.25
CA HIS A 111 -12.77 1.06 2.16
C HIS A 111 -14.05 1.85 2.47
N THR A 112 -14.03 3.15 2.21
CA THR A 112 -15.20 4.01 2.19
C THR A 112 -15.76 4.12 0.78
N GLU A 113 -16.94 4.72 0.65
CA GLU A 113 -17.54 5.06 -0.66
C GLU A 113 -16.96 6.36 -1.24
N GLU A 114 -16.13 7.07 -0.48
CA GLU A 114 -15.51 8.31 -0.91
C GLU A 114 -14.41 8.02 -1.94
N PHE A 115 -14.57 8.50 -3.16
CA PHE A 115 -13.58 8.36 -4.24
C PHE A 115 -12.98 9.71 -4.68
N GLU A 116 -13.52 10.81 -4.18
CA GLU A 116 -13.18 12.19 -4.60
C GLU A 116 -12.01 12.75 -3.77
N ALA A 117 -10.91 12.03 -3.75
CA ALA A 117 -9.71 12.37 -3.00
C ALA A 117 -8.67 13.00 -3.91
N GLN A 118 -8.74 14.32 -4.07
CA GLN A 118 -7.79 15.09 -4.87
C GLN A 118 -7.06 16.07 -3.97
N ALA A 119 -5.75 16.21 -4.17
CA ALA A 119 -4.96 17.21 -3.48
C ALA A 119 -3.99 17.87 -4.46
N TYR A 120 -3.59 19.10 -4.18
CA TYR A 120 -2.68 19.85 -5.06
C TYR A 120 -1.22 19.41 -4.86
N ASN A 121 -0.88 19.01 -3.63
CA ASN A 121 0.45 18.55 -3.28
C ASN A 121 0.45 17.05 -2.97
N ARG A 122 1.52 16.36 -3.36
CA ARG A 122 1.66 14.92 -3.07
C ARG A 122 1.61 14.62 -1.57
N LEU A 123 2.20 15.47 -0.75
CA LEU A 123 2.26 15.25 0.71
C LEU A 123 0.89 15.35 1.38
N GLU A 124 -0.08 16.05 0.76
CA GLU A 124 -1.45 16.14 1.27
C GLU A 124 -2.23 14.82 1.07
N LEU A 125 -1.79 13.96 0.14
CA LEU A 125 -2.35 12.62 -0.06
C LEU A 125 -1.84 11.60 0.97
N ALA A 126 -0.85 11.96 1.78
CA ALA A 126 -0.42 11.15 2.90
C ALA A 126 -1.28 11.46 4.13
N ARG A 127 -2.37 10.71 4.29
CA ARG A 127 -3.30 10.91 5.40
C ARG A 127 -2.79 10.27 6.68
N GLN A 128 -2.74 11.10 7.72
CA GLN A 128 -2.32 10.72 9.06
C GLN A 128 -3.53 10.42 9.94
N PHE A 129 -3.42 9.34 10.71
CA PHE A 129 -4.36 8.94 11.76
C PHE A 129 -3.58 8.76 13.08
N GLY A 130 -4.21 9.11 14.20
CA GLY A 130 -3.57 9.08 15.52
C GLY A 130 -2.79 10.34 15.88
N GLU A 131 -2.23 10.35 17.10
CA GLU A 131 -1.63 11.53 17.71
C GLU A 131 -0.20 11.82 17.21
N ARG A 132 0.55 10.78 16.84
CA ARG A 132 1.95 10.95 16.46
C ARG A 132 2.11 11.05 14.95
N PRO A 133 2.71 12.14 14.43
CA PRO A 133 2.99 12.26 13.01
C PRO A 133 4.05 11.25 12.59
N VAL A 134 3.75 10.47 11.55
CA VAL A 134 4.67 9.53 10.91
C VAL A 134 5.08 10.14 9.59
N ASP A 135 6.38 10.16 9.30
CA ASP A 135 6.89 10.74 8.05
C ASP A 135 6.51 9.84 6.85
N PRO A 136 5.70 10.34 5.89
CA PRO A 136 5.27 9.56 4.72
C PRO A 136 6.35 9.42 3.65
N THR A 137 7.45 10.17 3.74
CA THR A 137 8.55 10.09 2.76
C THR A 137 9.50 8.93 3.03
N VAL A 138 9.46 8.37 4.24
CA VAL A 138 10.29 7.22 4.62
C VAL A 138 9.55 5.94 4.28
N ASP A 139 10.08 5.21 3.29
CA ASP A 139 9.57 3.86 2.99
C ASP A 139 9.66 2.99 4.24
N PRO A 140 8.57 2.35 4.67
CA PRO A 140 8.59 1.39 5.76
C PRO A 140 9.34 0.14 5.30
N LYS A 141 10.68 0.20 5.24
CA LYS A 141 11.49 -0.97 4.93
C LYS A 141 11.27 -2.00 6.03
N PRO A 142 10.98 -3.27 5.70
CA PRO A 142 11.00 -4.33 6.68
C PRO A 142 12.40 -4.37 7.29
N THR A 143 12.52 -4.05 8.57
CA THR A 143 13.80 -4.01 9.28
C THR A 143 14.31 -5.44 9.42
N VAL A 144 15.07 -5.92 8.43
CA VAL A 144 15.89 -7.12 8.59
C VAL A 144 16.93 -6.78 9.64
N LYS A 145 16.72 -7.22 10.88
CA LYS A 145 17.68 -7.11 11.97
C LYS A 145 18.99 -7.79 11.51
N LYS A 146 19.97 -7.01 11.06
CA LYS A 146 21.33 -7.51 10.83
C LYS A 146 21.87 -8.02 12.17
N LYS A 147 21.90 -9.34 12.38
CA LYS A 147 22.60 -9.95 13.51
C LYS A 147 24.06 -9.51 13.45
N LYS A 148 24.53 -8.69 14.40
CA LYS A 148 25.96 -8.39 14.57
C LYS A 148 26.67 -9.71 14.85
N LYS A 149 27.55 -10.13 13.93
CA LYS A 149 28.46 -11.27 14.12
C LYS A 149 29.41 -10.93 15.26
N PRO A 150 29.51 -11.71 16.34
CA PRO A 150 30.43 -11.41 17.43
C PRO A 150 31.87 -11.62 16.93
N THR A 151 32.63 -10.54 16.96
CA THR A 151 34.06 -10.50 16.63
C THR A 151 34.89 -11.17 17.73
N GLY A 152 35.60 -12.24 17.36
CA GLY A 152 36.94 -12.57 17.86
C GLY A 152 37.06 -13.21 19.24
N LYS A 153 36.98 -14.54 19.32
CA LYS A 153 37.82 -15.32 20.25
C LYS A 153 39.01 -15.86 19.46
N LYS A 154 40.22 -15.53 19.92
CA LYS A 154 41.51 -15.90 19.34
C LYS A 154 41.66 -17.43 19.28
N ALA A 155 42.00 -17.97 18.13
CA ALA A 155 42.52 -19.34 17.99
C ALA A 155 44.05 -19.33 18.17
N PRO A 156 44.65 -20.40 18.74
CA PRO A 156 46.08 -20.47 19.01
C PRO A 156 46.88 -20.80 17.73
N LYS A 157 48.15 -20.40 17.73
CA LYS A 157 49.12 -20.59 16.64
C LYS A 157 49.38 -22.07 16.39
N THR A 158 49.28 -22.52 15.14
CA THR A 158 49.87 -23.79 14.69
C THR A 158 51.09 -23.50 13.83
N VAL A 159 52.19 -24.16 14.18
CA VAL A 159 53.52 -24.07 13.60
C VAL A 159 53.53 -24.71 12.21
N GLU A 160 54.20 -24.04 11.28
CA GLU A 160 54.39 -24.40 9.88
C GLU A 160 55.41 -25.56 9.74
N GLN A 161 55.09 -26.60 8.97
CA GLN A 161 56.06 -27.62 8.53
C GLN A 161 56.27 -27.50 7.02
N PRO A 162 57.53 -27.56 6.54
CA PRO A 162 57.90 -27.28 5.15
C PRO A 162 57.61 -28.45 4.21
N ARG A 163 57.29 -28.12 2.95
CA ARG A 163 57.12 -29.08 1.85
C ARG A 163 58.48 -29.43 1.26
N THR A 164 58.98 -30.64 1.51
CA THR A 164 60.01 -31.27 0.70
C THR A 164 59.31 -32.12 -0.36
N GLY A 165 59.55 -31.80 -1.63
CA GLY A 165 59.05 -32.60 -2.76
C GLY A 165 59.93 -33.81 -2.99
N ASP A 166 59.33 -34.87 -3.53
CA ASP A 166 60.02 -35.93 -4.25
C ASP A 166 59.13 -36.41 -5.40
N GLU A 167 59.67 -36.26 -6.61
CA GLU A 167 59.27 -36.97 -7.82
C GLU A 167 59.84 -38.40 -7.81
N ALA A 168 59.25 -39.25 -8.67
CA ALA A 168 59.77 -40.52 -9.21
C ALA A 168 59.59 -41.80 -8.38
N ALA A 169 58.58 -42.60 -8.78
CA ALA A 169 58.74 -43.93 -9.42
C ALA A 169 57.37 -44.61 -9.58
#